data_AF-A0A957G6R2-F1
#
_entry.id   AF-A0A957G6R2-F1
#
_cell.length_a   1.000
_cell.length_b   1.000
_cell.length_c   1.000
_cell.angle_alpha   90.00
_cell.angle_beta   90.00
_cell.angle_gamma   90.00
#
_symmetry.space_group_name_H-M   'P 1'
#
loop_
_entity.id
_entity.type
_entity.pdbx_description
1 polymer ?
#
loop_
_entity_poly.entity_id
_entity_poly.type
_entity_poly.pdbx_seq_one_letter_code
_entity_poly.pdbx_strand_id
1 'polypeptide(L)'
;MTPTLIGRWQTRTFLLLTVGLVVTFFFALLAAFLFEELDFLKPFAILFFVLVTGYVWDAVYIFLQRFRWDRDWPPAFQFLTALVEMIPAGILAWLLGVPWWFFLLHYWLTWWAIFIASQGPMRIFFPRWRFRGGRWL
;
A
#
# COMPACT_ATOMS: atom_id res chain seq x y z
N MET A 1 3.75 20.15 9.48
CA MET A 1 3.81 19.07 10.49
C MET A 1 4.45 17.87 9.82
N THR A 2 5.62 17.45 10.27
CA THR A 2 6.38 16.40 9.59
C THR A 2 5.81 15.02 9.94
N PRO A 3 5.58 14.15 8.95
CA PRO A 3 5.14 12.78 9.20
C PRO A 3 6.21 12.01 10.00
N THR A 4 5.77 11.21 10.98
CA THR A 4 6.65 10.33 11.76
C THR A 4 6.66 8.92 11.17
N LEU A 5 7.73 8.15 11.37
CA LEU A 5 7.80 6.76 10.89
C LEU A 5 6.66 5.92 11.47
N ILE A 6 6.42 6.05 12.78
CA ILE A 6 5.34 5.35 13.48
C ILE A 6 3.98 5.74 12.90
N GLY A 7 3.72 7.02 12.64
CA GLY A 7 2.46 7.46 12.03
C GLY A 7 2.25 6.91 10.63
N ARG A 8 3.31 6.88 9.80
CA ARG A 8 3.25 6.28 8.46
C ARG A 8 2.95 4.79 8.52
N TRP A 9 3.65 4.05 9.38
CA TRP A 9 3.40 2.63 9.57
C TRP A 9 1.97 2.38 10.05
N GLN A 10 1.49 3.05 11.10
CA GLN A 10 0.10 2.92 11.57
C GLN A 10 -0.93 3.17 10.46
N THR A 11 -0.73 4.23 9.68
CA THR A 11 -1.60 4.57 8.56
C THR A 11 -1.59 3.48 7.48
N ARG A 12 -0.40 3.02 7.08
CA ARG A 12 -0.23 1.97 6.09
C ARG A 12 -0.90 0.68 6.54
N THR A 13 -0.62 0.23 7.76
CA THR A 13 -1.22 -0.97 8.35
C THR A 13 -2.74 -0.86 8.36
N PHE A 14 -3.28 0.26 8.85
CA PHE A 14 -4.71 0.47 8.91
C PHE A 14 -5.35 0.40 7.52
N LEU A 15 -4.81 1.12 6.53
CA LEU A 15 -5.38 1.16 5.18
C LEU A 15 -5.26 -0.17 4.45
N LEU A 16 -4.13 -0.88 4.58
CA LEU A 16 -3.96 -2.21 3.98
C LEU A 16 -4.85 -3.26 4.65
N LEU A 17 -4.99 -3.23 5.98
CA LEU A 17 -5.86 -4.17 6.72
C LEU A 17 -7.36 -3.83 6.63
N THR A 18 -7.74 -2.71 6.02
CA THR A 18 -9.15 -2.36 5.82
C THR A 18 -9.45 -2.36 4.33
N VAL A 19 -9.09 -1.29 3.63
CA VAL A 19 -9.34 -1.09 2.21
C VAL A 19 -8.61 -2.13 1.37
N GLY A 20 -7.33 -2.39 1.69
CA GLY A 20 -6.52 -3.36 0.97
C GLY A 20 -7.06 -4.79 1.07
N LEU A 21 -7.49 -5.23 2.26
CA LEU A 21 -8.10 -6.54 2.45
C LEU A 21 -9.43 -6.67 1.71
N VAL A 22 -10.28 -5.64 1.73
CA VAL A 22 -11.56 -5.67 1.00
C VAL A 22 -11.32 -5.84 -0.50
N VAL A 23 -10.44 -5.03 -1.09
CA VAL A 23 -10.10 -5.15 -2.52
C VAL A 23 -9.50 -6.52 -2.83
N THR A 24 -8.55 -6.96 -2.01
CA THR A 24 -7.85 -8.25 -2.19
C THR A 24 -8.80 -9.43 -2.07
N PHE A 25 -9.80 -9.37 -1.18
CA PHE A 25 -10.82 -10.40 -1.05
C PHE A 25 -11.63 -10.57 -2.33
N PHE A 26 -12.07 -9.47 -2.96
CA PHE A 26 -12.76 -9.55 -4.25
C PHE A 26 -11.86 -10.12 -5.35
N PHE A 27 -10.58 -9.76 -5.38
CA PHE A 27 -9.62 -10.38 -6.31
C PHE A 27 -9.38 -11.86 -6.00
N ALA A 28 -9.37 -12.27 -4.74
CA ALA A 28 -9.23 -13.68 -4.38
C ALA A 28 -10.44 -14.51 -4.82
N LEU A 29 -11.67 -13.97 -4.68
CA LEU A 29 -12.87 -14.59 -5.25
C LEU A 29 -12.81 -14.65 -6.78
N LEU A 30 -12.36 -13.57 -7.42
CA LEU A 30 -12.19 -13.53 -8.87
C LEU A 30 -11.13 -14.52 -9.34
N ALA A 31 -10.04 -14.69 -8.61
CA ALA A 31 -8.99 -15.66 -8.91
C ALA A 31 -9.53 -17.08 -8.85
N ALA A 32 -10.27 -17.43 -7.79
CA ALA A 32 -10.89 -18.74 -7.61
C ALA A 32 -11.95 -19.05 -8.70
N PHE A 33 -12.59 -18.02 -9.26
CA PHE A 33 -13.55 -18.18 -10.35
C PHE A 33 -12.89 -18.29 -11.74
N LEU A 34 -11.83 -17.51 -11.99
CA LEU A 34 -11.19 -17.42 -13.32
C LEU A 34 -10.07 -18.45 -13.55
N PHE A 35 -9.46 -18.98 -12.48
CA PHE A 35 -8.29 -19.84 -12.59
C PHE A 35 -8.42 -21.03 -11.64
N GLU A 36 -8.40 -22.24 -12.20
CA GLU A 36 -8.47 -23.48 -11.40
C GLU A 36 -7.21 -23.70 -10.54
N GLU A 37 -6.05 -23.17 -10.98
CA GLU A 37 -4.75 -23.38 -10.34
C GLU A 37 -4.29 -22.22 -9.43
N LEU A 38 -5.01 -21.10 -9.40
CA LEU A 38 -4.67 -19.99 -8.50
C LEU A 38 -5.34 -20.17 -7.15
N ASP A 39 -4.52 -20.52 -6.17
CA ASP A 39 -4.91 -20.55 -4.76
C ASP A 39 -5.43 -19.17 -4.30
N PHE A 40 -6.57 -19.20 -3.62
CA PHE A 40 -7.24 -18.07 -2.97
C PHE A 40 -6.30 -17.25 -2.07
N LEU A 41 -5.27 -17.87 -1.50
CA LEU A 41 -4.31 -17.20 -0.61
C LEU A 41 -3.26 -16.36 -1.34
N LYS A 42 -3.03 -16.56 -2.65
CA LYS A 42 -1.95 -15.87 -3.39
C LYS A 42 -2.11 -14.33 -3.41
N PRO A 43 -3.30 -13.74 -3.66
CA PRO A 43 -3.46 -12.29 -3.59
C PRO A 43 -3.21 -11.72 -2.19
N PHE A 44 -3.57 -12.46 -1.13
CA PHE A 44 -3.29 -12.06 0.25
C PHE A 44 -1.80 -12.11 0.58
N ALA A 45 -1.07 -13.11 0.07
CA ALA A 45 0.38 -13.17 0.21
C ALA A 45 1.06 -11.96 -0.44
N ILE A 46 0.60 -11.52 -1.62
CA ILE A 46 1.09 -10.31 -2.29
C ILE A 46 0.79 -9.07 -1.45
N LEU A 47 -0.45 -8.92 -0.94
CA LEU A 47 -0.82 -7.79 -0.09
C LEU A 47 0.04 -7.72 1.19
N PHE A 48 0.25 -8.86 1.85
CA PHE A 48 1.09 -8.95 3.04
C PHE A 48 2.54 -8.61 2.72
N PHE A 49 3.06 -9.07 1.58
CA PHE A 49 4.40 -8.73 1.14
C PHE A 49 4.57 -7.24 0.85
N VAL A 50 3.57 -6.59 0.24
CA VAL A 50 3.54 -5.13 0.04
C VAL A 50 3.51 -4.39 1.39
N LEU A 51 2.80 -4.90 2.39
CA LEU A 51 2.81 -4.33 3.74
C LEU A 51 4.22 -4.35 4.35
N VAL A 52 4.90 -5.50 4.30
CA VAL A 52 6.23 -5.68 4.89
C VAL A 52 7.29 -4.88 4.16
N THR A 53 7.35 -5.00 2.83
CA THR A 53 8.30 -4.20 2.01
C THR A 53 8.02 -2.71 2.13
N GLY A 54 6.76 -2.33 2.27
CA GLY A 54 6.30 -0.98 2.56
C GLY A 54 6.88 -0.38 3.84
N TYR A 55 7.05 -1.15 4.91
CA TYR A 55 7.67 -0.64 6.14
C TYR A 55 9.15 -0.28 5.94
N VAL A 56 9.88 -1.12 5.20
CA VAL A 56 11.27 -0.86 4.83
C VAL A 56 11.34 0.39 3.97
N TRP A 57 10.46 0.50 2.98
CA TRP A 57 10.42 1.63 2.07
C TRP A 57 10.04 2.94 2.78
N ASP A 58 9.12 2.92 3.75
CA ASP A 58 8.78 4.09 4.56
C ASP A 58 9.98 4.59 5.39
N ALA A 59 10.83 3.68 5.88
CA ALA A 59 12.07 4.05 6.57
C ALA A 59 13.08 4.71 5.62
N VAL A 60 13.27 4.15 4.42
CA VAL A 60 14.11 4.74 3.37
C VAL A 60 13.56 6.11 2.95
N TYR A 61 12.25 6.23 2.76
CA TYR A 61 11.59 7.46 2.37
C TYR A 61 11.83 8.58 3.39
N ILE A 62 11.63 8.31 4.69
CA ILE A 62 11.89 9.29 5.75
C ILE A 62 13.38 9.62 5.84
N PHE A 63 14.28 8.65 5.66
CA PHE A 63 15.71 8.89 5.62
C PHE A 63 16.07 9.87 4.50
N LEU A 64 15.58 9.63 3.27
CA LEU A 64 15.79 10.51 2.12
C LEU A 64 15.17 11.89 2.30
N GLN A 65 14.02 11.97 2.97
CA GLN A 65 13.31 13.23 3.27
C GLN A 65 14.14 14.18 4.14
N ARG A 66 15.10 13.67 4.94
CA ARG A 66 15.98 14.50 5.79
C ARG A 66 16.94 15.39 5.01
N PHE A 67 17.28 15.01 3.77
CA PHE A 67 18.18 15.79 2.92
C PHE A 67 17.50 16.97 2.22
N ARG A 68 16.17 17.07 2.29
CA ARG A 68 15.41 18.21 1.75
C ARG A 68 15.29 19.32 2.79
N TRP A 69 15.46 20.56 2.33
CA TRP A 69 15.31 21.77 3.14
C TRP A 69 13.93 21.89 3.83
N ASP A 70 12.86 21.54 3.12
CA ASP A 70 11.47 21.55 3.64
C ASP A 70 11.10 20.28 4.43
N ARG A 71 11.93 19.22 4.34
CA ARG A 71 11.65 17.90 4.90
C ARG A 71 10.26 17.36 4.57
N ASP A 72 9.69 17.75 3.42
CA ASP A 72 8.45 17.22 2.91
C ASP A 72 8.52 16.93 1.40
N TRP A 73 7.73 15.96 0.98
CA TRP A 73 7.62 15.52 -0.41
C TRP A 73 6.18 15.75 -0.90
N PRO A 74 6.01 16.31 -2.10
CA PRO A 74 4.71 16.37 -2.75
C PRO A 74 3.99 15.01 -2.80
N PRO A 75 2.66 14.95 -2.62
CA PRO A 75 1.88 13.72 -2.73
C PRO A 75 2.07 12.98 -4.05
N ALA A 76 2.43 13.67 -5.14
CA ALA A 76 2.71 13.06 -6.43
C ALA A 76 3.85 12.02 -6.37
N PHE A 77 4.81 12.18 -5.44
CA PHE A 77 5.87 11.19 -5.23
C PHE A 77 5.36 9.86 -4.67
N GLN A 78 4.14 9.80 -4.13
CA GLN A 78 3.52 8.53 -3.73
C GLN A 78 3.31 7.59 -4.92
N PHE A 79 3.12 8.14 -6.13
CA PHE A 79 3.05 7.33 -7.35
C PHE A 79 4.41 6.71 -7.68
N LEU A 80 5.51 7.47 -7.54
CA LEU A 80 6.85 6.91 -7.72
C LEU A 80 7.15 5.82 -6.69
N THR A 81 6.74 6.01 -5.43
CA THR A 81 6.88 4.95 -4.42
C THR A 81 6.05 3.71 -4.79
N ALA A 82 4.88 3.88 -5.40
CA ALA A 82 4.08 2.78 -5.91
C ALA A 82 4.82 2.00 -7.00
N LEU A 83 5.50 2.69 -7.93
CA LEU A 83 6.29 2.03 -8.97
C LEU A 83 7.46 1.23 -8.37
N VAL A 84 8.13 1.78 -7.36
CA VAL A 84 9.23 1.09 -6.68
C VAL A 84 8.73 -0.14 -5.91
N GLU A 85 7.62 -0.02 -5.16
CA GLU A 85 7.01 -1.13 -4.41
C GLU A 85 6.44 -2.23 -5.34
N MET A 86 6.05 -1.87 -6.57
CA MET A 86 5.53 -2.81 -7.56
C MET A 86 6.60 -3.81 -8.03
N ILE A 87 7.88 -3.42 -8.07
CA ILE A 87 8.96 -4.28 -8.57
C ILE A 87 9.11 -5.55 -7.71
N PRO A 88 9.39 -5.47 -6.38
CA PRO A 88 9.52 -6.66 -5.56
C PRO A 88 8.20 -7.43 -5.43
N ALA A 89 7.04 -6.74 -5.41
CA ALA A 89 5.74 -7.39 -5.38
C ALA A 89 5.45 -8.19 -6.67
N GLY A 90 5.87 -7.66 -7.81
CA GLY A 90 5.76 -8.32 -9.10
C GLY A 90 6.68 -9.53 -9.21
N ILE A 91 7.90 -9.44 -8.69
CA ILE A 91 8.80 -10.60 -8.59
C ILE A 91 8.12 -11.71 -7.78
N LEU A 92 7.52 -11.39 -6.62
CA LEU A 92 6.77 -12.36 -5.83
C LEU A 92 5.58 -12.94 -6.62
N ALA A 93 4.80 -12.10 -7.29
CA ALA A 93 3.66 -12.55 -8.09
C ALA A 93 4.08 -13.54 -9.19
N TRP A 94 5.20 -13.26 -9.87
CA TRP A 94 5.79 -14.17 -10.86
C TRP A 94 6.23 -15.50 -10.24
N LEU A 95 6.89 -15.48 -9.09
CA LEU A 95 7.29 -16.70 -8.36
C LEU A 95 6.09 -17.54 -7.89
N LEU A 96 4.95 -16.90 -7.60
CA LEU A 96 3.70 -17.57 -7.20
C LEU A 96 2.86 -18.05 -8.40
N GLY A 97 3.33 -17.82 -9.64
CA GLY A 97 2.62 -18.18 -10.86
C GLY A 97 1.36 -17.33 -11.11
N VAL A 98 1.28 -16.12 -10.55
CA VAL A 98 0.16 -15.20 -10.80
C VAL A 98 0.34 -14.53 -12.17
N PRO A 99 -0.68 -14.55 -13.05
CA PRO A 99 -0.61 -13.89 -14.34
C PRO A 99 -0.31 -12.39 -14.20
N TRP A 100 0.61 -11.88 -15.03
CA TRP A 100 1.13 -10.52 -14.88
C TRP A 100 0.03 -9.44 -14.96
N TRP A 101 -0.90 -9.59 -15.90
CA TRP A 101 -2.02 -8.65 -16.06
C TRP A 101 -2.94 -8.65 -14.83
N PHE A 102 -3.16 -9.81 -14.21
CA PHE A 102 -4.01 -9.95 -13.02
C PHE A 102 -3.34 -9.31 -11.81
N PHE A 103 -2.04 -9.54 -11.63
CA PHE A 103 -1.23 -8.85 -10.63
C PHE A 103 -1.27 -7.32 -10.81
N LEU A 104 -1.04 -6.82 -12.03
CA LEU A 104 -1.07 -5.38 -12.31
C LEU A 104 -2.43 -4.77 -11.95
N LEU A 105 -3.54 -5.42 -12.32
CA LEU A 105 -4.87 -4.94 -11.96
C LEU A 105 -5.09 -4.94 -10.45
N HIS A 106 -4.76 -6.03 -9.76
CA HIS A 106 -4.88 -6.13 -8.30
C HIS A 106 -4.05 -5.05 -7.60
N TYR A 107 -2.78 -4.91 -8.00
CA TYR A 107 -1.85 -3.95 -7.41
C TYR A 107 -2.31 -2.51 -7.59
N TRP A 108 -2.61 -2.10 -8.82
CA TRP A 108 -3.01 -0.72 -9.11
C TRP A 108 -4.36 -0.37 -8.53
N LEU A 109 -5.34 -1.29 -8.55
CA LEU A 109 -6.65 -1.03 -7.96
C LEU A 109 -6.55 -0.90 -6.44
N THR A 110 -5.76 -1.77 -5.80
CA THR A 110 -5.49 -1.69 -4.36
C THR A 110 -4.78 -0.39 -4.00
N TRP A 111 -3.75 -0.01 -4.77
CA TRP A 111 -3.04 1.24 -4.57
C TRP A 111 -3.94 2.46 -4.72
N TRP A 112 -4.75 2.53 -5.78
CA TRP A 112 -5.69 3.64 -5.99
C TRP A 112 -6.74 3.73 -4.89
N ALA A 113 -7.30 2.59 -4.46
CA ALA A 113 -8.28 2.55 -3.37
C ALA A 113 -7.67 3.10 -2.06
N ILE A 114 -6.45 2.68 -1.72
CA ILE A 114 -5.72 3.16 -0.54
C ILE A 114 -5.36 4.64 -0.69
N PHE A 115 -4.89 5.06 -1.86
CA PHE A 115 -4.54 6.45 -2.14
C PHE A 115 -5.75 7.36 -1.95
N ILE A 116 -6.89 7.05 -2.57
CA ILE A 116 -8.13 7.81 -2.43
C ILE A 116 -8.60 7.81 -0.96
N ALA A 117 -8.57 6.65 -0.29
CA ALA A 117 -8.92 6.55 1.13
C ALA A 117 -8.05 7.46 2.01
N SER A 118 -6.75 7.53 1.74
CA SER A 118 -5.79 8.38 2.45
C SER A 118 -6.01 9.89 2.22
N GLN A 119 -6.43 10.28 1.01
CA GLN A 119 -6.62 11.68 0.64
C GLN A 119 -8.01 12.22 1.03
N GLY A 120 -9.03 11.36 1.06
CA GLY A 120 -10.42 11.74 1.35
C GLY A 120 -10.93 11.21 2.69
N PRO A 121 -11.51 10.00 2.74
CA PRO A 121 -12.16 9.43 3.93
C PRO A 121 -11.37 9.57 5.23
N MET A 122 -10.08 9.26 5.21
CA MET A 122 -9.25 9.30 6.41
C MET A 122 -9.16 10.71 7.01
N ARG A 123 -9.16 11.75 6.18
CA ARG A 123 -9.11 13.15 6.63
C ARG A 123 -10.46 13.65 7.17
N ILE A 124 -11.56 13.09 6.68
CA ILE A 124 -12.92 13.44 7.09
C ILE A 124 -13.24 12.79 8.44
N PHE A 125 -12.99 11.48 8.56
CA PHE A 125 -13.34 10.73 9.77
C PHE A 125 -12.33 10.90 10.90
N PHE A 126 -11.07 11.18 10.59
CA PHE A 126 -10.00 11.32 11.60
C PHE A 126 -9.26 12.66 11.49
N PRO A 127 -9.90 13.80 11.84
CA PRO A 127 -9.24 15.11 11.78
C PRO A 127 -7.97 15.19 12.63
N ARG A 128 -7.96 14.53 13.80
CA ARG A 128 -6.82 14.51 14.74
C ARG A 128 -5.58 13.81 14.17
N TRP A 129 -5.76 12.87 13.23
CA TRP A 129 -4.67 12.14 12.58
C TRP A 129 -3.69 13.09 11.86
N ARG A 130 -4.23 14.13 11.19
CA ARG A 130 -3.42 15.16 10.52
C ARG A 130 -2.54 15.93 11.51
N PHE A 131 -3.08 16.24 12.69
CA PHE A 131 -2.39 17.03 13.70
C PHE A 131 -1.33 16.25 14.48
N ARG A 132 -1.31 14.91 14.36
CA ARG A 132 -0.38 14.01 15.08
C ARG A 132 0.68 13.38 14.18
N GLY A 133 0.88 13.91 12.97
CA GLY A 133 1.91 13.41 12.04
C GLY A 133 1.63 11.99 11.56
N GLY A 134 0.35 11.66 11.36
CA GLY A 134 -0.10 10.36 10.87
C GLY A 134 -0.45 9.34 11.96
N ARG A 135 -0.39 9.73 13.24
CA ARG A 135 -0.71 8.84 14.36
C ARG A 135 -2.19 8.93 14.74
N TRP A 136 -2.74 7.79 15.13
CA TRP A 136 -4.13 7.68 15.57
C TRP A 136 -4.28 7.98 17.08
N LEU A 137 -3.31 7.55 17.89
CA LEU A 137 -3.22 7.76 19.34
C LEU A 137 -2.12 8.75 19.73
#